data_AF-A0A955D192-F1
#
_entry.id   AF-A0A955D192-F1
#
_cell.length_a   1.000
_cell.length_b   1.000
_cell.length_c   1.000
_cell.angle_alpha   90.00
_cell.angle_beta   90.00
_cell.angle_gamma   90.00
#
_symmetry.space_group_name_H-M   'P 1'
#
loop_
_entity.id
_entity.type
_entity.pdbx_description
1 polymer ?
#
loop_
_entity_poly.entity_id
_entity_poly.type
_entity_poly.pdbx_seq_one_letter_code
_entity_poly.pdbx_strand_id
1 'polypeptide(L)'
;MAERLLREHGIHVRRWRNSSSGVAWETHRRDGAVNRWIEAPYPRGPMSCAVFLHEVGHHAIGFHAYRPRCLEEYHAWRWALEAMEREGFGVTEAVHRRVTESLRYAVEKAQRRGLRKLPPELAAYAERKVATRVVSVI
;
A
#
# COMPACT_ATOMS: atom_id res chain seq x y z
N MET A 1 9.77 1.14 17.85
CA MET A 1 8.69 1.44 16.88
C MET A 1 7.90 0.18 16.50
N ALA A 2 8.46 -0.76 15.74
CA ALA A 2 7.70 -1.87 15.14
C ALA A 2 6.81 -2.64 16.13
N GLU A 3 7.39 -3.12 17.23
CA GLU A 3 6.63 -3.86 18.24
C GLU A 3 5.49 -3.06 18.87
N ARG A 4 5.68 -1.74 19.07
CA ARG A 4 4.66 -0.86 19.64
C ARG A 4 3.46 -0.77 18.70
N LEU A 5 3.70 -0.47 17.42
CA LEU A 5 2.63 -0.37 16.40
C LEU A 5 1.91 -1.72 16.20
N LEU A 6 2.66 -2.82 16.20
CA LEU A 6 2.05 -4.16 16.09
C LEU A 6 1.12 -4.44 17.28
N ARG A 7 1.53 -4.09 18.50
CA ARG A 7 0.67 -4.24 19.69
C ARG A 7 -0.54 -3.32 19.65
N GLU A 8 -0.36 -2.05 19.32
CA GLU A 8 -1.44 -1.04 19.24
C GLU A 8 -2.55 -1.45 18.26
N HIS A 9 -2.19 -2.06 17.13
CA HIS A 9 -3.15 -2.53 16.12
C HIS A 9 -3.54 -4.01 16.25
N GLY A 10 -3.02 -4.73 17.24
CA GLY A 10 -3.27 -6.16 17.45
C GLY A 10 -2.82 -7.04 16.28
N ILE A 11 -1.68 -6.70 15.66
CA ILE A 11 -1.13 -7.36 14.47
C ILE A 11 -0.05 -8.36 14.87
N HIS A 12 -0.12 -9.54 14.28
CA HIS A 12 0.89 -10.58 14.41
C HIS A 12 1.76 -10.66 13.16
N VAL A 13 3.07 -10.79 13.36
CA VAL A 13 4.00 -11.01 12.25
C VAL A 13 4.12 -12.51 12.02
N ARG A 14 3.72 -12.96 10.82
CA ARG A 14 3.96 -14.36 10.41
C ARG A 14 5.40 -14.57 9.96
N ARG A 15 5.96 -13.61 9.23
CA ARG A 15 7.33 -13.69 8.70
C ARG A 15 7.92 -12.32 8.43
N TRP A 16 9.17 -12.12 8.86
CA TRP A 16 10.01 -11.03 8.37
C TRP A 16 10.62 -11.41 7.01
N ARG A 17 10.39 -10.57 6.00
CA ARG A 17 10.86 -10.78 4.63
C ARG A 17 12.23 -10.13 4.41
N ASN A 18 13.06 -10.75 3.57
CA ASN A 18 14.32 -10.15 3.12
C ASN A 18 14.13 -9.22 1.91
N SER A 19 13.00 -9.33 1.22
CA SER A 19 12.61 -8.48 0.09
C SER A 19 11.86 -7.24 0.54
N SER A 20 11.92 -6.16 -0.26
CA SER A 20 11.11 -4.95 -0.08
C SER A 20 9.66 -5.15 -0.54
N SER A 21 8.99 -6.18 -0.01
CA SER A 21 7.58 -6.50 -0.29
C SER A 21 6.92 -7.03 0.98
N GLY A 22 5.61 -6.79 1.09
CA GLY A 22 4.82 -7.30 2.19
C GLY A 22 3.46 -7.81 1.73
N VAL A 23 2.71 -8.33 2.70
CA VAL A 23 1.31 -8.68 2.57
C VAL A 23 0.65 -8.64 3.95
N ALA A 24 -0.52 -8.02 4.02
CA ALA A 24 -1.40 -8.03 5.17
C ALA A 24 -2.67 -8.83 4.88
N TRP A 25 -3.18 -9.57 5.86
CA TRP A 25 -4.46 -10.26 5.76
C TRP A 25 -5.09 -10.50 7.15
N GLU A 26 -6.37 -10.81 7.14
CA GLU A 26 -7.13 -11.19 8.33
C GLU A 26 -7.59 -12.65 8.23
N THR A 27 -7.68 -13.34 9.37
CA THR A 27 -8.38 -14.62 9.46
C THR A 27 -9.51 -14.53 10.47
N HIS A 28 -10.71 -14.84 10.00
CA HIS A 28 -11.92 -14.85 10.83
C HIS A 28 -12.10 -16.24 11.43
N ARG A 29 -12.23 -16.30 12.75
CA ARG A 29 -12.55 -17.52 13.49
C ARG A 29 -14.08 -17.65 13.57
N ARG A 30 -14.55 -18.88 13.85
CA ARG A 30 -15.99 -19.20 13.96
C ARG A 30 -16.69 -18.43 15.09
N ASP A 31 -15.94 -18.05 16.12
CA ASP A 31 -16.41 -17.25 17.27
C ASP A 31 -16.47 -15.74 16.98
N GLY A 32 -16.19 -15.32 15.74
CA GLY A 32 -16.18 -13.91 15.33
C GLY A 32 -14.86 -13.18 15.63
N ALA A 33 -13.89 -13.83 16.29
CA ALA A 33 -12.59 -13.22 16.51
C ALA A 33 -11.81 -13.07 15.19
N VAL A 34 -11.09 -11.96 15.06
CA VAL A 34 -10.26 -11.64 13.90
C VAL A 34 -8.79 -11.69 14.29
N ASN A 35 -8.01 -12.56 13.65
CA ASN A 35 -6.55 -12.51 13.77
C ASN A 35 -5.99 -11.65 12.63
N ARG A 36 -5.14 -10.68 12.97
CA ARG A 36 -4.51 -9.78 12.00
C ARG A 36 -3.07 -10.21 11.76
N TRP A 37 -2.70 -10.40 10.51
CA TRP A 37 -1.39 -10.91 10.14
C TRP A 37 -0.69 -10.02 9.14
N ILE A 38 0.64 -9.99 9.22
CA ILE A 38 1.50 -9.44 8.19
C ILE A 38 2.69 -10.35 7.88
N GLU A 39 3.18 -10.24 6.65
CA GLU A 39 4.57 -10.47 6.30
C GLU A 39 5.15 -9.18 5.74
N ALA A 40 6.32 -8.75 6.19
CA ALA A 40 6.93 -7.49 5.77
C ALA A 40 8.45 -7.52 6.02
N PRO A 41 9.27 -6.67 5.39
CA PRO A 41 10.64 -6.47 5.82
C PRO A 41 10.71 -5.85 7.22
N TYR A 42 11.71 -6.23 8.02
CA TYR A 42 11.93 -5.58 9.31
C TYR A 42 12.40 -4.12 9.09
N PRO A 43 11.78 -3.11 9.76
CA PRO A 43 11.97 -1.69 9.43
C PRO A 43 13.29 -1.16 9.98
N ARG A 44 14.39 -1.40 9.26
CA ARG A 44 15.75 -0.96 9.61
C ARG A 44 16.15 0.35 8.96
N GLY A 45 15.51 0.72 7.86
CA GLY A 45 15.79 1.95 7.12
C GLY A 45 14.56 2.43 6.36
N PRO A 46 14.62 3.59 5.68
CA PRO A 46 13.43 4.26 5.14
C PRO A 46 12.55 3.38 4.24
N MET A 47 13.15 2.63 3.31
CA MET A 47 12.41 1.76 2.40
C MET A 47 11.72 0.59 3.11
N SER A 48 12.44 -0.11 4.01
CA SER A 48 11.85 -1.23 4.76
C SER A 48 10.79 -0.74 5.75
N CYS A 49 10.99 0.45 6.32
CA CYS A 49 10.01 1.14 7.15
C CYS A 49 8.74 1.47 6.39
N ALA A 50 8.85 2.08 5.20
CA ALA A 50 7.71 2.40 4.35
C ALA A 50 6.86 1.17 4.01
N VAL A 51 7.50 0.07 3.59
CA VAL A 51 6.78 -1.18 3.26
C VAL A 51 6.15 -1.80 4.51
N PHE A 52 6.87 -1.86 5.64
CA PHE A 52 6.30 -2.35 6.90
C PHE A 52 5.07 -1.53 7.33
N LEU A 53 5.17 -0.21 7.30
CA LEU A 53 4.09 0.70 7.68
C LEU A 53 2.93 0.65 6.70
N HIS A 54 3.15 0.33 5.42
CA HIS A 54 2.07 0.10 4.47
C HIS A 54 1.22 -1.13 4.86
N GLU A 55 1.85 -2.23 5.26
CA GLU A 55 1.12 -3.42 5.73
C GLU A 55 0.39 -3.17 7.06
N VAL A 56 1.00 -2.41 7.97
CA VAL A 56 0.30 -1.94 9.19
C VAL A 56 -0.85 -1.01 8.81
N GLY A 57 -0.65 -0.15 7.81
CA GLY A 57 -1.64 0.79 7.29
C GLY A 57 -2.92 0.11 6.81
N HIS A 58 -2.81 -1.05 6.15
CA HIS A 58 -3.99 -1.84 5.78
C HIS A 58 -4.85 -2.25 6.99
N HIS A 59 -4.23 -2.62 8.10
CA HIS A 59 -4.95 -2.93 9.34
C HIS A 59 -5.46 -1.65 10.03
N ALA A 60 -4.66 -0.59 10.05
CA ALA A 60 -4.99 0.66 10.72
C ALA A 60 -6.20 1.37 10.11
N ILE A 61 -6.33 1.34 8.77
CA ILE A 61 -7.49 1.92 8.08
C ILE A 61 -8.70 0.97 8.02
N GLY A 62 -8.48 -0.32 8.32
CA GLY A 62 -9.47 -1.38 8.18
C GLY A 62 -9.52 -1.97 6.76
N PHE A 63 -9.51 -3.30 6.66
CA PHE A 63 -9.71 -3.99 5.39
C PHE A 63 -11.09 -3.70 4.81
N HIS A 64 -11.14 -3.46 3.49
CA HIS A 64 -12.35 -3.13 2.73
C HIS A 64 -13.03 -1.81 3.11
N ALA A 65 -12.39 -0.97 3.92
CA ALA A 65 -12.90 0.35 4.29
C ALA A 65 -13.01 1.29 3.07
N TYR A 66 -12.16 1.10 2.06
CA TYR A 66 -12.14 1.91 0.85
C TYR A 66 -12.37 1.06 -0.39
N ARG A 67 -13.18 1.57 -1.32
CA ARG A 67 -13.44 0.93 -2.61
C ARG A 67 -13.32 1.97 -3.73
N PRO A 68 -12.72 1.62 -4.89
CA PRO A 68 -12.14 0.33 -5.27
C PRO A 68 -10.82 -0.01 -4.54
N ARG A 69 -10.29 -1.24 -4.69
CA ARG A 69 -9.04 -1.67 -4.00
C ARG A 69 -7.86 -0.73 -4.22
N CYS A 70 -7.72 -0.10 -5.40
CA CYS A 70 -6.66 0.88 -5.61
C CYS A 70 -6.77 2.13 -4.72
N LEU A 71 -7.98 2.52 -4.29
CA LEU A 71 -8.18 3.60 -3.32
C LEU A 71 -7.75 3.16 -1.92
N GLU A 72 -7.99 1.91 -1.56
CA GLU A 72 -7.48 1.32 -0.31
C GLU A 72 -5.95 1.29 -0.27
N GLU A 73 -5.28 0.94 -1.38
CA GLU A 73 -3.82 1.05 -1.52
C GLU A 73 -3.34 2.49 -1.29
N TYR A 74 -4.05 3.49 -1.85
CA TYR A 74 -3.75 4.90 -1.64
C TYR A 74 -3.82 5.30 -0.17
N HIS A 75 -4.91 4.94 0.53
CA HIS A 75 -5.04 5.26 1.95
C HIS A 75 -4.03 4.53 2.82
N ALA A 76 -3.70 3.28 2.51
CA ALA A 76 -2.66 2.53 3.23
C ALA A 76 -1.28 3.18 3.05
N TRP A 77 -0.92 3.62 1.84
CA TRP A 77 0.32 4.37 1.60
C TRP A 77 0.34 5.74 2.26
N ARG A 78 -0.77 6.50 2.21
CA ARG A 78 -0.87 7.78 2.90
C ARG A 78 -0.62 7.59 4.40
N TRP A 79 -1.32 6.64 5.03
CA TRP A 79 -1.13 6.32 6.44
C TRP A 79 0.32 5.96 6.76
N ALA A 80 0.97 5.18 5.89
CA ALA A 80 2.36 4.79 6.05
C ALA A 80 3.32 5.98 6.01
N LEU A 81 3.13 6.92 5.08
CA LEU A 81 3.97 8.12 4.99
C LEU A 81 3.79 9.03 6.21
N GLU A 82 2.55 9.26 6.64
CA GLU A 82 2.27 10.01 7.86
C GLU A 82 2.87 9.31 9.10
N ALA A 83 2.82 7.98 9.15
CA ALA A 83 3.46 7.21 10.21
C ALA A 83 4.99 7.33 10.16
N MET A 84 5.62 7.31 8.99
CA MET A 84 7.06 7.54 8.87
C MET A 84 7.46 8.89 9.46
N GLU A 85 6.72 9.95 9.12
CA GLU A 85 6.97 11.31 9.64
C GLU A 85 6.80 11.36 11.17
N ARG A 86 5.72 10.78 11.71
CA ARG A 86 5.48 10.73 13.17
C ARG A 86 6.58 9.98 13.92
N GLU A 87 7.12 8.92 13.33
CA GLU A 87 8.17 8.09 13.94
C GLU A 87 9.58 8.65 13.68
N GLY A 88 9.71 9.80 13.00
CA GLY A 88 10.99 10.45 12.71
C GLY A 88 11.80 9.78 11.60
N PHE A 89 11.19 8.94 10.76
CA PHE A 89 11.83 8.39 9.57
C PHE A 89 11.71 9.38 8.42
N GLY A 90 12.86 9.81 7.88
CA GLY A 90 12.89 10.62 6.66
C GLY A 90 12.26 9.88 5.48
N VAL A 91 11.25 10.47 4.86
CA VAL A 91 10.68 10.00 3.59
C VAL A 91 11.63 10.40 2.47
N THR A 92 12.38 9.43 1.95
CA THR A 92 13.37 9.70 0.91
C THR A 92 12.73 9.73 -0.49
N GLU A 93 13.43 10.31 -1.45
CA GLU A 93 13.06 10.23 -2.88
C GLU A 93 12.80 8.80 -3.36
N ALA A 94 13.58 7.84 -2.86
CA ALA A 94 13.38 6.43 -3.19
C ALA A 94 12.03 5.90 -2.66
N VAL A 95 11.62 6.34 -1.46
CA VAL A 95 10.30 5.99 -0.89
C VAL A 95 9.19 6.63 -1.71
N HIS A 96 9.28 7.92 -2.05
CA HIS A 96 8.30 8.58 -2.91
C HIS A 96 8.13 7.89 -4.27
N ARG A 97 9.24 7.51 -4.89
CA ARG A 97 9.22 6.73 -6.14
C ARG A 97 8.51 5.39 -5.95
N ARG A 98 8.83 4.65 -4.89
CA ARG A 98 8.19 3.36 -4.58
C ARG A 98 6.67 3.48 -4.40
N VAL A 99 6.21 4.49 -3.67
CA VAL A 99 4.78 4.76 -3.48
C VAL A 99 4.12 5.06 -4.82
N THR A 100 4.74 5.93 -5.62
CA THR A 100 4.23 6.31 -6.94
C THR A 100 4.10 5.10 -7.86
N GLU A 101 5.12 4.26 -7.95
CA GLU A 101 5.10 3.01 -8.74
C GLU A 101 4.02 2.04 -8.26
N SER A 102 3.87 1.88 -6.95
CA SER A 102 2.85 1.02 -6.35
C SER A 102 1.44 1.48 -6.69
N LEU A 103 1.17 2.79 -6.62
CA LEU A 103 -0.14 3.36 -6.92
C LEU A 103 -0.46 3.32 -8.42
N ARG A 104 0.52 3.59 -9.29
CA ARG A 104 0.36 3.38 -10.75
C ARG A 104 -0.03 1.93 -11.05
N TYR A 105 0.70 0.97 -10.49
CA TYR A 105 0.39 -0.45 -10.65
C TYR A 105 -1.02 -0.80 -10.14
N ALA A 106 -1.43 -0.26 -8.98
CA ALA A 106 -2.77 -0.48 -8.44
C ALA A 106 -3.87 0.08 -9.34
N VAL A 107 -3.67 1.28 -9.90
CA VAL A 107 -4.58 1.91 -10.87
C VAL A 107 -4.68 1.09 -12.15
N GLU A 108 -3.55 0.72 -12.76
CA GLU A 108 -3.51 -0.11 -13.97
C GLU A 108 -4.19 -1.46 -13.75
N LYS A 109 -3.94 -2.10 -12.59
CA LYS A 109 -4.59 -3.36 -12.22
C LYS A 109 -6.10 -3.20 -12.07
N ALA A 110 -6.57 -2.09 -11.49
CA ALA A 110 -7.99 -1.82 -11.38
C ALA A 110 -8.64 -1.56 -12.74
N GLN A 111 -7.99 -0.79 -13.62
CA GLN A 111 -8.46 -0.55 -14.99
C GLN A 111 -8.54 -1.84 -15.81
N ARG A 112 -7.52 -2.71 -15.75
CA ARG A 112 -7.54 -4.04 -16.39
C ARG A 112 -8.68 -4.94 -15.87
N ARG A 113 -9.14 -4.70 -14.64
CA ARG A 113 -10.27 -5.40 -14.01
C ARG A 113 -11.62 -4.70 -14.25
N GLY A 114 -11.67 -3.70 -15.12
CA GLY A 114 -12.91 -3.04 -15.55
C GLY A 114 -13.32 -1.81 -14.75
N LEU A 115 -12.43 -1.21 -13.95
CA LEU A 115 -12.72 0.06 -13.27
C LEU A 115 -13.02 1.16 -14.30
N ARG A 116 -14.26 1.67 -14.31
CA ARG A 116 -14.70 2.70 -15.27
C ARG A 116 -14.44 4.12 -14.80
N LYS A 117 -14.58 4.37 -13.50
CA LYS A 117 -14.40 5.70 -12.89
C LYS A 117 -13.27 5.64 -11.89
N LEU A 118 -12.20 6.38 -12.16
CA LEU A 118 -11.07 6.49 -11.26
C LEU A 118 -11.38 7.46 -10.12
N PRO A 119 -11.09 7.12 -8.85
CA PRO A 119 -11.15 8.07 -7.74
C PRO A 119 -10.26 9.30 -8.00
N PRO A 120 -10.72 10.53 -7.70
CA PRO A 120 -9.94 11.76 -7.95
C PRO A 120 -8.55 11.77 -7.30
N GLU A 121 -8.42 11.17 -6.11
CA GLU A 121 -7.15 11.03 -5.37
C GLU A 121 -6.10 10.27 -6.19
N LEU A 122 -6.55 9.39 -7.09
CA LEU A 122 -5.70 8.56 -7.93
C LEU A 122 -5.40 9.16 -9.30
N ALA A 123 -5.96 10.33 -9.63
CA ALA A 123 -5.84 10.95 -10.96
C ALA A 123 -4.38 11.14 -11.39
N ALA A 124 -3.49 11.53 -10.47
CA ALA A 124 -2.07 11.72 -10.75
C ALA A 124 -1.30 10.42 -11.07
N TYR A 125 -1.86 9.25 -10.72
CA TYR A 125 -1.24 7.94 -10.96
C TYR A 125 -1.84 7.21 -12.17
N ALA A 126 -2.85 7.78 -12.83
CA ALA A 126 -3.27 7.31 -14.12
C ALA A 126 -2.31 7.86 -15.18
N GLU A 127 -1.41 7.02 -15.68
CA GLU A 127 -0.65 7.37 -16.87
C GLU A 127 -1.63 7.65 -18.03
N ARG A 128 -1.59 8.87 -18.58
CA ARG A 128 -2.17 9.13 -19.90
C ARG A 128 -1.39 8.27 -20.88
N LYS A 129 -1.94 7.12 -21.28
CA LYS A 129 -1.54 6.50 -22.55
C LYS A 129 -1.91 7.50 -23.66
N VAL A 130 -0.96 8.33 -24.08
CA VAL A 130 -1.04 8.96 -25.39
C VAL A 130 -0.97 7.78 -26.36
N ALA A 131 -2.10 7.46 -26.99
CA ALA A 131 -2.10 6.53 -28.09
C ALA A 131 -1.26 7.17 -29.20
N THR A 132 -0.01 6.73 -29.35
CA THR A 132 0.77 7.01 -30.55
C THR A 132 0.07 6.29 -31.69
N ARG A 133 -0.90 6.96 -32.31
CA ARG A 133 -1.30 6.64 -33.67
C ARG A 133 -0.14 7.07 -34.55
N VAL A 134 0.73 6.13 -34.89
CA VAL A 134 1.55 6.27 -36.09
C VAL A 134 0.55 6.24 -37.24
N VAL A 135 0.14 7.41 -37.71
CA VAL A 135 -0.51 7.52 -39.01
C VAL A 135 0.64 7.49 -40.00
N SER A 136 0.96 6.30 -40.52
CA SER A 136 1.74 6.21 -41.74
C SER A 136 0.89 6.82 -42.86
N VAL A 137 1.25 8.03 -43.26
CA VAL A 137 0.74 8.69 -44.46
C VAL A 137 1.82 8.53 -45.53
N ILE A 138 1.46 7.73 -46.54
CA ILE A 138 2.05 7.53 -47.88
C ILE A 138 3.37 6.75 -47.91
#